data_AF-A0AAW4PIQ8-F1
#
_entry.id   AF-A0AAW4PIQ8-F1
#
_cell.length_a   1.000
_cell.length_b   1.000
_cell.length_c   1.000
_cell.angle_alpha   90.00
_cell.angle_beta   90.00
_cell.angle_gamma   90.00
#
_symmetry.space_group_name_H-M   'P 1'
#
loop_
_entity.id
_entity.type
_entity.pdbx_description
1 polymer ?
#
loop_
_entity_poly.entity_id
_entity_poly.type
_entity_poly.pdbx_seq_one_letter_code
_entity_poly.pdbx_strand_id
1 'polypeptide(L)'
;MVSDPASSEDTPSLQDVLDALDDPDCRTILRETAEPMTANELIDTCGISKSTLYRKLDRLSQASLVRERDVINPGGGRTTKYERDFDDVTISMDETDTFSVTIDRPSRQSDERLADIWSKMGDEL
;
A
#
# COMPACT_ATOMS: atom_id res chain seq x y z
N MET A 1 -20.90 15.53 -13.46
CA MET A 1 -19.72 14.75 -13.03
C MET A 1 -19.91 14.54 -11.55
N VAL A 2 -20.24 13.32 -11.13
CA VAL A 2 -20.52 13.01 -9.72
C VAL A 2 -19.19 12.93 -9.01
N SER A 3 -18.89 13.92 -8.17
CA SER A 3 -17.84 13.82 -7.16
C SER A 3 -18.26 12.73 -6.18
N ASP A 4 -17.49 11.65 -6.13
CA ASP A 4 -17.64 10.61 -5.13
C ASP A 4 -17.04 11.14 -3.80
N PRO A 5 -17.86 11.41 -2.76
CA PRO A 5 -17.39 12.09 -1.55
C PRO A 5 -16.63 11.18 -0.58
N ALA A 6 -16.17 9.99 -1.02
CA ALA A 6 -15.42 9.04 -0.18
C ALA A 6 -13.88 9.04 -0.42
N SER A 7 -13.34 9.93 -1.27
CA SER A 7 -11.91 9.86 -1.67
C SER A 7 -10.97 10.80 -0.90
N SER A 8 -11.47 11.59 0.04
CA SER A 8 -10.68 12.71 0.62
C SER A 8 -9.85 12.36 1.86
N GLU A 9 -9.91 11.14 2.41
CA GLU A 9 -9.24 10.83 3.69
C GLU A 9 -7.98 9.95 3.58
N ASP A 10 -7.63 9.41 2.39
CA ASP A 10 -6.47 8.52 2.20
C ASP A 10 -5.48 9.00 1.11
N THR A 11 -5.56 10.26 0.68
CA THR A 11 -4.60 10.82 -0.29
C THR A 11 -3.36 11.31 0.47
N PRO A 12 -2.18 10.69 0.27
CA PRO A 12 -0.95 11.06 0.96
C PRO A 12 -0.51 12.47 0.54
N SER A 13 0.28 13.13 1.38
CA SER A 13 0.86 14.41 0.97
C SER A 13 1.89 14.19 -0.15
N LEU A 14 2.07 15.21 -1.00
CA LEU A 14 3.12 15.20 -2.02
C LEU A 14 4.49 14.91 -1.40
N GLN A 15 4.79 15.49 -0.23
CA GLN A 15 6.08 15.32 0.41
C GLN A 15 6.31 13.87 0.84
N ASP A 16 5.30 13.19 1.39
CA ASP A 16 5.43 11.79 1.81
C ASP A 16 5.72 10.88 0.61
N VAL A 17 5.04 11.13 -0.51
CA VAL A 17 5.27 10.39 -1.77
C VAL A 17 6.67 10.66 -2.31
N LEU A 18 7.12 11.92 -2.35
CA LEU A 18 8.46 12.26 -2.83
C LEU A 18 9.56 11.68 -1.93
N ASP A 19 9.42 11.79 -0.61
CA ASP A 19 10.33 11.23 0.38
C ASP A 19 10.45 9.71 0.26
N ALA A 20 9.32 9.04 0.00
CA ALA A 20 9.30 7.60 -0.23
C ALA A 20 9.96 7.22 -1.57
N LEU A 21 9.67 7.96 -2.64
CA LEU A 21 10.18 7.66 -3.98
C LEU A 21 11.64 8.09 -4.21
N ASP A 22 12.17 9.05 -3.44
CA ASP A 22 13.60 9.43 -3.45
C ASP A 22 14.49 8.34 -2.83
N ASP A 23 13.93 7.56 -1.91
CA ASP A 23 14.63 6.50 -1.20
C ASP A 23 14.82 5.22 -2.07
N PRO A 24 16.07 4.80 -2.36
CA PRO A 24 16.32 3.64 -3.21
C PRO A 24 15.85 2.31 -2.60
N ASP A 25 15.86 2.16 -1.27
CA ASP A 25 15.37 0.95 -0.62
C ASP A 25 13.85 0.87 -0.78
N CYS A 26 13.14 2.00 -0.62
CA CYS A 26 11.71 2.08 -0.85
C CYS A 26 11.34 1.71 -2.29
N ARG A 27 12.06 2.25 -3.29
CA ARG A 27 11.86 1.86 -4.70
C ARG A 27 12.13 0.38 -4.95
N THR A 28 13.08 -0.22 -4.23
CA THR A 28 13.37 -1.66 -4.34
C THR A 28 12.23 -2.48 -3.76
N ILE A 29 11.79 -2.16 -2.54
CA ILE A 29 10.63 -2.79 -1.90
C ILE A 29 9.39 -2.71 -2.79
N LEU A 30 9.11 -1.55 -3.39
CA LEU A 30 7.99 -1.37 -4.33
C LEU A 30 8.04 -2.28 -5.56
N ARG A 31 9.24 -2.61 -6.06
CA ARG A 31 9.38 -3.55 -7.19
C ARG A 31 9.13 -4.98 -6.76
N GLU A 32 9.66 -5.37 -5.59
CA GLU A 32 9.49 -6.72 -5.06
C GLU A 32 8.04 -7.00 -4.64
N THR A 33 7.33 -5.99 -4.12
CA THR A 33 5.92 -6.13 -3.70
C THR A 33 4.91 -5.98 -4.84
N ALA A 34 5.33 -6.14 -6.10
CA ALA A 34 4.40 -6.33 -7.22
C ALA A 34 3.50 -7.56 -7.00
N GLU A 35 4.03 -8.59 -6.33
CA GLU A 35 3.26 -9.68 -5.72
C GLU A 35 3.35 -9.60 -4.18
N PRO A 36 2.33 -10.07 -3.41
CA PRO A 36 2.34 -9.96 -1.96
C PRO A 36 3.48 -10.76 -1.29
N MET A 37 4.38 -10.06 -0.58
CA MET A 37 5.54 -10.63 0.12
C MET A 37 5.51 -10.37 1.62
N THR A 38 6.03 -11.29 2.41
CA THR A 38 6.22 -11.13 3.86
C THR A 38 7.42 -10.24 4.17
N ALA A 39 7.48 -9.68 5.38
CA ALA A 39 8.63 -8.89 5.82
C ALA A 39 9.96 -9.70 5.79
N ASN A 40 9.91 -11.00 6.08
CA ASN A 40 11.12 -11.83 6.03
C ASN A 40 11.60 -12.03 4.59
N GLU A 41 10.70 -12.29 3.64
CA GLU A 41 11.05 -12.41 2.23
C GLU A 41 11.64 -11.10 1.68
N LEU A 42 11.11 -9.94 2.12
CA LEU A 42 11.64 -8.63 1.75
C LEU A 42 13.03 -8.36 2.34
N ILE A 43 13.30 -8.76 3.59
CA ILE A 43 14.65 -8.68 4.19
C ILE A 43 15.66 -9.45 3.34
N ASP A 44 15.32 -10.68 2.98
CA ASP A 44 16.21 -11.57 2.23
C ASP A 44 16.42 -11.05 0.80
N THR A 45 15.35 -10.62 0.13
CA THR A 45 15.39 -10.18 -1.27
C THR A 45 16.03 -8.81 -1.44
N CYS A 46 15.72 -7.86 -0.56
CA CYS A 46 16.29 -6.51 -0.62
C CYS A 46 17.69 -6.42 0.02
N GLY A 47 18.09 -7.43 0.81
CA GLY A 47 19.39 -7.43 1.49
C GLY A 47 19.54 -6.35 2.57
N ILE A 48 18.43 -5.95 3.21
CA ILE A 48 18.41 -4.88 4.23
C ILE A 48 18.10 -5.43 5.62
N SER A 49 18.54 -4.71 6.66
CA SER A 49 18.23 -5.09 8.03
C SER A 49 16.73 -5.02 8.35
N LYS A 50 16.27 -5.80 9.32
CA LYS A 50 14.87 -5.78 9.80
C LYS A 50 14.41 -4.38 10.21
N SER A 51 15.22 -3.64 10.98
CA SER A 51 14.86 -2.27 11.41
C SER A 51 14.83 -1.29 10.24
N THR A 52 15.72 -1.45 9.26
CA THR A 52 15.67 -0.69 8.01
C THR A 52 14.37 -0.99 7.28
N LEU A 53 14.01 -2.26 7.06
CA LEU A 53 12.79 -2.64 6.36
C LEU A 53 11.55 -2.01 6.99
N TYR A 54 11.32 -2.19 8.30
CA TYR A 54 10.11 -1.64 8.93
C TYR A 54 10.04 -0.11 8.84
N ARG A 55 11.18 0.60 8.90
CA ARG A 55 11.22 2.05 8.69
C ARG A 55 10.82 2.43 7.25
N LYS A 56 11.22 1.64 6.25
CA LYS A 56 10.82 1.88 4.85
C LYS A 56 9.36 1.53 4.61
N LEU A 57 8.87 0.43 5.19
CA LEU A 57 7.47 0.03 5.11
C LEU A 57 6.56 1.07 5.76
N ASP A 58 6.92 1.61 6.92
CA ASP A 58 6.19 2.72 7.56
C ASP A 58 6.10 3.95 6.63
N ARG A 59 7.23 4.37 6.04
CA ARG A 59 7.25 5.48 5.08
C ARG A 59 6.42 5.20 3.82
N LEU A 60 6.47 3.98 3.28
CA LEU A 60 5.68 3.58 2.11
C LEU A 60 4.19 3.51 2.42
N SER A 61 3.82 3.05 3.61
CA SER A 61 2.43 3.02 4.09
C SER A 61 1.90 4.44 4.34
N GLN A 62 2.70 5.33 4.92
CA GLN A 62 2.34 6.76 5.09
C GLN A 62 2.13 7.46 3.74
N ALA A 63 2.94 7.11 2.73
CA ALA A 63 2.77 7.56 1.36
C ALA A 63 1.66 6.81 0.60
N SER A 64 0.92 5.91 1.25
CA SER A 64 -0.12 5.08 0.67
C SER A 64 0.32 4.31 -0.59
N LEU A 65 1.61 3.96 -0.70
CA LEU A 65 2.21 3.26 -1.85
C LEU A 65 2.30 1.74 -1.65
N VAL A 66 2.23 1.28 -0.39
CA VAL A 66 2.17 -0.13 0.00
C VAL A 66 1.02 -0.30 0.99
N ARG A 67 0.38 -1.47 0.95
CA ARG A 67 -0.61 -1.90 1.93
C ARG A 67 -0.21 -3.19 2.62
N GLU A 68 -0.70 -3.36 3.84
CA GLU A 68 -0.59 -4.60 4.60
C GLU A 68 -1.83 -5.48 4.38
N ARG A 69 -1.63 -6.78 4.25
CA ARG A 69 -2.66 -7.81 4.13
C ARG A 69 -2.34 -8.97 5.05
N ASP A 70 -3.23 -9.29 5.97
CA ASP A 70 -3.09 -10.49 6.79
C ASP A 70 -3.65 -11.72 6.08
N VAL A 71 -2.81 -12.74 5.92
CA VAL A 71 -3.19 -14.02 5.30
C VAL A 71 -3.24 -15.11 6.37
N ILE A 72 -4.32 -15.88 6.39
CA ILE A 72 -4.45 -17.07 7.24
C ILE A 72 -3.81 -18.25 6.50
N ASN A 73 -2.78 -18.83 7.10
CA ASN A 73 -2.14 -20.03 6.57
C ASN A 73 -2.97 -21.28 6.86
N PRO A 74 -2.86 -22.35 6.05
CA PRO A 74 -3.61 -23.60 6.24
C PRO A 74 -3.43 -24.26 7.62
N GLY A 75 -2.36 -23.93 8.35
CA GLY A 75 -2.08 -24.42 9.72
C GLY A 75 -2.60 -23.51 10.85
N GLY A 76 -3.38 -22.47 10.55
CA GLY A 76 -3.98 -21.59 11.56
C GLY A 76 -3.12 -20.41 12.03
N GLY A 77 -1.96 -20.17 11.41
CA GLY A 77 -1.12 -18.99 11.69
C GLY A 77 -1.48 -17.82 10.78
N ARG A 78 -1.48 -16.59 11.31
CA ARG A 78 -1.56 -15.36 10.50
C ARG A 78 -0.18 -14.92 10.05
N THR A 79 -0.06 -14.44 8.83
CA THR A 79 1.15 -13.82 8.31
C THR A 79 0.80 -12.56 7.56
N THR A 80 1.44 -11.45 7.95
CA THR A 80 1.30 -10.17 7.27
C THR A 80 2.13 -10.18 5.99
N LYS A 81 1.48 -9.82 4.89
CA LYS A 81 2.09 -9.59 3.59
C LYS A 81 1.94 -8.14 3.19
N TYR A 82 2.87 -7.67 2.38
CA TYR A 82 2.97 -6.32 1.86
C TYR A 82 2.82 -6.36 0.35
N GLU A 83 2.02 -5.45 -0.19
CA GLU A 83 1.73 -5.37 -1.61
C GLU A 83 1.76 -3.91 -2.06
N ARG A 84 2.38 -3.64 -3.22
CA ARG A 84 2.34 -2.34 -3.88
C ARG A 84 0.89 -1.98 -4.20
N ASP A 85 0.50 -0.77 -3.85
CA ASP A 85 -0.89 -0.32 -3.92
C ASP A 85 -1.13 0.74 -5.02
N PHE A 86 -0.37 0.72 -6.10
CA PHE A 86 -0.55 1.66 -7.21
C PHE A 86 -0.01 1.10 -8.51
N ASP A 87 -0.55 1.61 -9.61
CA ASP A 87 0.00 1.41 -10.95
C ASP A 87 0.78 2.66 -11.38
N ASP A 88 0.21 3.84 -11.17
CA ASP A 88 0.81 5.12 -11.55
C ASP A 88 0.78 6.15 -10.42
N VAL A 89 1.85 6.96 -10.34
CA VAL A 89 1.93 8.15 -9.50
C VAL A 89 2.13 9.34 -10.42
N THR A 90 1.14 10.23 -10.46
CA THR A 90 1.17 11.43 -11.30
C THR A 90 1.38 12.66 -10.43
N ILE A 91 2.43 13.41 -10.71
CA ILE A 91 2.68 14.72 -10.10
C ILE A 91 2.34 15.78 -11.14
N SER A 92 1.51 16.75 -10.75
CA SER A 92 1.10 17.82 -11.64
C SER A 92 1.16 19.17 -10.94
N MET A 93 1.14 20.24 -11.74
CA MET A 93 1.00 21.61 -11.27
C MET A 93 -0.34 22.12 -11.79
N ASP A 94 -1.19 22.59 -10.88
CA ASP A 94 -2.52 23.10 -11.24
C ASP A 94 -2.46 24.55 -11.74
N GLU A 95 -3.62 25.10 -12.11
CA GLU A 95 -3.76 26.47 -12.62
C GLU A 95 -3.39 27.55 -11.58
N THR A 96 -3.20 27.17 -10.32
CA THR A 96 -2.79 28.05 -9.21
C THR A 96 -1.30 27.94 -8.89
N ASP A 97 -0.52 27.28 -9.75
CA ASP A 97 0.90 26.94 -9.55
C ASP A 97 1.14 26.06 -8.30
N THR A 98 0.12 25.32 -7.86
CA THR A 98 0.22 24.39 -6.71
C THR A 98 0.50 22.98 -7.19
N PHE A 99 1.43 22.30 -6.53
CA PHE A 99 1.67 20.89 -6.81
C PHE A 99 0.54 20.02 -6.27
N SER A 100 0.15 19.02 -7.06
CA SER A 100 -0.73 17.95 -6.65
C SER A 100 -0.13 16.59 -6.99
N VAL A 101 -0.53 15.58 -6.23
CA VAL A 101 -0.20 14.19 -6.47
C VAL A 101 -1.49 13.40 -6.64
N THR A 102 -1.53 12.52 -7.63
CA THR A 102 -2.61 11.55 -7.85
C THR A 102 -2.00 10.17 -7.93
N ILE A 103 -2.60 9.22 -7.22
CA ILE A 103 -2.18 7.82 -7.20
C ILE A 103 -3.29 7.01 -7.84
N ASP A 104 -3.02 6.48 -9.02
CA ASP A 104 -3.92 5.58 -9.72
C ASP A 104 -3.69 4.16 -9.21
N ARG A 105 -4.76 3.55 -8.70
CA ARG A 105 -4.72 2.22 -8.10
C ARG A 105 -5.39 1.21 -9.03
N PRO A 106 -4.92 -0.05 -9.05
CA PRO A 106 -5.57 -1.09 -9.82
C PRO A 106 -7.04 -1.21 -9.39
N SER A 107 -7.95 -1.36 -10.35
CA SER A 107 -9.39 -1.55 -10.10
C SER A 107 -9.62 -2.91 -9.44
N ARG A 108 -9.51 -2.93 -8.13
CA ARG A 108 -9.83 -4.11 -7.33
C ARG A 108 -11.35 -4.25 -7.35
N GLN A 109 -11.84 -5.15 -8.19
CA GLN A 109 -13.22 -5.60 -8.07
C GLN A 109 -13.50 -5.97 -6.61
N SER A 110 -14.69 -5.61 -6.17
CA SER A 110 -15.23 -5.54 -4.82
C SER A 110 -15.19 -6.82 -3.96
N ASP A 111 -14.30 -7.77 -4.23
CA ASP A 111 -14.19 -9.05 -3.52
C ASP A 111 -13.64 -8.88 -2.09
N GLU A 112 -12.79 -7.87 -1.84
CA GLU A 112 -12.30 -7.59 -0.48
C GLU A 112 -13.39 -7.03 0.45
N ARG A 113 -14.26 -6.13 -0.07
CA ARG A 113 -15.41 -5.64 0.73
C ARG A 113 -16.39 -6.76 1.05
N LEU A 114 -16.50 -7.78 0.19
CA LEU A 114 -17.36 -8.93 0.46
C LEU A 114 -16.74 -9.83 1.55
N ALA A 115 -15.44 -10.12 1.50
CA ALA A 115 -14.79 -10.97 2.52
C ALA A 115 -14.95 -10.43 3.95
N ASP A 116 -14.81 -9.11 4.15
CA ASP A 116 -15.03 -8.46 5.44
C ASP A 116 -16.50 -8.49 5.89
N ILE A 117 -17.45 -8.44 4.94
CA ILE A 117 -18.89 -8.54 5.23
C ILE A 117 -19.29 -9.98 5.59
N TRP A 118 -18.77 -10.98 4.88
CA TRP A 118 -19.06 -12.40 5.15
C TRP A 118 -18.42 -12.88 6.46
N SER A 119 -17.23 -12.38 6.82
CA SER A 119 -16.60 -12.71 8.10
C SER A 119 -17.39 -12.22 9.32
N LYS A 120 -18.23 -11.18 9.18
CA LYS A 120 -19.10 -10.68 10.26
C LYS A 120 -20.41 -11.45 10.40
N MET A 121 -20.86 -12.18 9.38
CA MET A 121 -22.10 -12.99 9.44
C MET A 121 -21.87 -14.44 9.89
N GLY A 122 -20.64 -14.95 9.82
CA GLY A 122 -20.31 -16.32 10.21
C GLY A 122 -20.28 -16.58 11.73
N ASP A 123 -20.29 -15.53 12.55
CA ASP A 123 -20.16 -15.62 14.02
C ASP A 123 -21.50 -15.64 14.78
N GLU A 124 -22.66 -15.69 14.10
CA GLU A 124 -23.99 -15.72 14.74
C GLU A 124 -24.86 -16.96 14.39
N LEU A 125 -24.26 -18.15 14.25
CA LEU A 125 -25.01 -19.42 14.20
C LEU A 125 -24.47 -20.50 15.13
#